data_AF-A0A2D9Z1V1-F1
#
_entry.id   AF-A0A2D9Z1V1-F1
#
_cell.length_a   1.000
_cell.length_b   1.000
_cell.length_c   1.000
_cell.angle_alpha   90.00
_cell.angle_beta   90.00
_cell.angle_gamma   90.00
#
_symmetry.space_group_name_H-M   'P 1'
#
loop_
_entity.id
_entity.type
_entity.pdbx_description
1 polymer ?
#
loop_
_entity_poly.entity_id
_entity_poly.type
_entity_poly.pdbx_seq_one_letter_code
_entity_poly.pdbx_strand_id
1 'polypeptide(L)'
;MFRSFIRLRFIKMIDVYLYRSYTPMKKLSITSFINLMFIFISETAVAQMQFLEQRPYEPPSFEQYPSSACVDHHHPYTNVVDNLFLRFDGSEFNSNIISGDCLNGSSCYDGHPGTDYFMPFNTPILAPAGGYVLWASFSPAADPCPGGIEPNGEQGTIIIAHGNDYFTVYLHMTSPLEVEVGQTVDTGDTLGYAGDTGCATSTHLHFEVRKGNWFFDSIEPYVVDPFGWWGNFADPIEEFRGNRSEWLWLSESLVDDGDNGFERFRGPDWTYLSQGHNNDSWIAPSTQNPNESRHYAMWSPTIETGVEYDIEIFVTSGIEVTSGAIYEVYIKSENGTSTKTDVVIDQSTSQDTFVSIGTVILNEGESLAIILRDIVAPNSSGSNVVFDAIRIKPSTTSSINPTGSNSNQYGKIKLGSASPNPFNSSIFINYELKSSANVQVSVHSISGKEILSKNINSLLAGKHLFSWDGKNKLGSDCPSGVYFFSITSDAIYQSKKIVYLK
;
A
#
# COMPACT_ATOMS: atom_id res chain seq x y z
N MET A 1 7.29 -33.55 64.32
CA MET A 1 8.02 -33.18 65.55
C MET A 1 9.50 -33.03 65.20
N PHE A 2 10.04 -31.80 65.34
CA PHE A 2 11.39 -31.41 65.81
C PHE A 2 12.51 -32.48 65.81
N ARG A 3 13.79 -32.26 65.43
CA ARG A 3 14.61 -31.04 65.31
C ARG A 3 15.99 -31.42 64.67
N SER A 4 16.53 -30.49 63.87
CA SER A 4 17.94 -30.09 63.66
C SER A 4 19.11 -30.98 64.15
N PHE A 5 20.12 -31.17 63.28
CA PHE A 5 21.54 -30.94 63.60
C PHE A 5 22.34 -30.48 62.35
N ILE A 6 23.21 -29.49 62.57
CA ILE A 6 24.11 -28.80 61.62
C ILE A 6 25.53 -29.36 61.78
N ARG A 7 26.29 -29.56 60.67
CA ARG A 7 27.64 -28.98 60.47
C ARG A 7 28.30 -29.29 59.11
N LEU A 8 28.63 -28.18 58.45
CA LEU A 8 29.63 -27.87 57.42
C LEU A 8 30.73 -28.89 57.08
N ARG A 9 31.04 -28.98 55.79
CA ARG A 9 32.42 -29.01 55.26
C ARG A 9 32.53 -28.29 53.90
N PHE A 10 33.48 -27.35 53.86
CA PHE A 10 33.96 -26.57 52.72
C PHE A 10 34.70 -27.45 51.71
N ILE A 11 34.49 -27.24 50.41
CA ILE A 11 35.47 -27.53 49.35
C ILE A 11 35.51 -26.36 48.35
N LYS A 12 36.73 -25.92 48.07
CA LYS A 12 37.18 -24.76 47.28
C LYS A 12 36.72 -24.79 45.82
N MET A 13 36.27 -23.64 45.32
CA MET A 13 36.28 -23.28 43.90
C MET A 13 37.66 -22.73 43.51
N ILE A 14 38.08 -23.06 42.29
CA ILE A 14 39.31 -22.62 41.62
C ILE A 14 39.05 -21.28 40.93
N ASP A 15 39.98 -20.36 41.12
CA ASP A 15 40.02 -19.00 40.56
C ASP A 15 40.18 -19.00 39.03
N VAL A 16 39.36 -18.20 38.34
CA VAL A 16 39.68 -17.61 37.04
C VAL A 16 39.49 -16.10 37.16
N TYR A 17 40.60 -15.37 36.94
CA TYR A 17 40.71 -13.92 37.02
C TYR A 17 39.84 -13.22 35.95
N LEU A 18 38.91 -12.36 36.39
CA LEU A 18 38.30 -11.31 35.57
C LEU A 18 38.95 -9.97 35.92
N TYR A 19 39.74 -9.43 34.99
CA TYR A 19 40.21 -8.05 35.03
C TYR A 19 39.05 -7.14 34.58
N ARG A 20 38.34 -6.51 35.53
CA ARG A 20 37.39 -5.42 35.25
C ARG A 20 38.11 -4.08 35.39
N SER A 21 38.30 -3.38 34.27
CA SER A 21 38.63 -1.96 34.26
C SER A 21 37.39 -1.16 34.70
N TYR A 22 37.51 -0.46 35.84
CA TYR A 22 36.54 0.53 36.28
C TYR A 22 36.87 1.87 35.62
N THR A 23 36.06 2.30 34.64
CA THR A 23 35.94 3.72 34.27
C THR A 23 34.71 4.30 34.98
N PRO A 24 34.81 5.48 35.63
CA PRO A 24 33.69 6.07 36.34
C PRO A 24 32.67 6.63 35.33
N MET A 25 31.43 6.13 35.40
CA MET A 25 30.27 6.70 34.68
C MET A 25 30.11 8.18 35.02
N LYS A 26 30.12 9.05 33.99
CA LYS A 26 29.66 10.43 34.13
C LYS A 26 28.19 10.42 34.55
N LYS A 27 27.87 11.18 35.62
CA LYS A 27 26.50 11.41 36.07
C LYS A 27 25.71 12.07 34.94
N LEU A 28 24.75 11.36 34.36
CA LEU A 28 23.68 11.94 33.55
C LEU A 28 22.91 12.94 34.43
N SER A 29 22.71 14.17 33.95
CA SER A 29 21.94 15.16 34.68
C SER A 29 20.46 14.75 34.70
N ILE A 30 19.74 15.19 35.73
CA ILE A 30 18.30 14.95 35.89
C ILE A 30 17.50 15.46 34.67
N THR A 31 18.01 16.46 33.95
CA THR A 31 17.47 16.93 32.67
C THR A 31 17.55 15.90 31.53
N SER A 32 18.56 15.02 31.51
CA SER A 32 18.69 13.94 30.52
C SER A 32 17.73 12.78 30.78
N PHE A 33 17.30 12.60 32.04
CA PHE A 33 16.30 11.61 32.44
C PHE A 33 14.86 12.08 32.13
N ILE A 34 14.61 13.39 32.20
CA ILE A 34 13.32 14.00 31.87
C ILE A 34 13.06 13.95 30.35
N ASN A 35 14.10 14.04 29.51
CA ASN A 35 13.96 13.82 28.06
C ASN A 35 13.77 12.35 27.69
N LEU A 36 14.28 11.39 28.49
CA LEU A 36 13.98 9.96 28.30
C LEU A 36 12.56 9.59 28.77
N MET A 37 12.01 10.29 29.76
CA MET A 37 10.65 10.03 30.26
C MET A 37 9.52 10.66 29.44
N PHE A 38 9.82 11.54 28.49
CA PHE A 38 8.82 12.09 27.58
C PHE A 38 8.50 11.19 26.37
N ILE A 39 9.09 9.98 26.29
CA ILE A 39 8.78 8.98 25.25
C ILE A 39 7.79 7.90 25.75
N PHE A 40 7.42 7.90 27.03
CA PHE A 40 6.47 6.94 27.58
C PHE A 40 5.27 7.65 28.22
N ILE A 41 4.41 8.28 27.42
CA ILE A 41 2.95 8.40 27.62
C ILE A 41 2.34 8.78 26.26
N SER A 42 1.96 7.76 25.48
CA SER A 42 0.70 7.68 24.71
C SER A 42 0.76 6.41 23.86
N GLU A 43 0.29 5.29 24.39
CA GLU A 43 -0.28 4.25 23.54
C GLU A 43 -1.63 4.75 23.03
N THR A 44 -1.59 5.82 22.21
CA THR A 44 -2.55 5.90 21.12
C THR A 44 -2.03 4.91 20.11
N ALA A 45 -2.83 3.91 19.73
CA ALA A 45 -2.56 3.13 18.53
C ALA A 45 -2.51 4.12 17.38
N VAL A 46 -1.31 4.61 17.06
CA VAL A 46 -1.09 5.42 15.87
C VAL A 46 -1.22 4.41 14.74
N ALA A 47 -2.21 4.60 13.87
CA ALA A 47 -2.31 3.84 12.64
C ALA A 47 -0.92 3.78 11.99
N GLN A 48 -0.50 2.59 11.57
CA GLN A 48 0.82 2.39 10.98
C GLN A 48 0.99 3.35 9.79
N MET A 49 1.89 4.33 9.93
CA MET A 49 2.13 5.30 8.87
C MET A 49 3.10 4.71 7.85
N GLN A 50 2.76 4.87 6.57
CA GLN A 50 3.69 4.70 5.46
C GLN A 50 4.90 5.64 5.68
N PHE A 51 6.10 5.15 5.40
CA PHE A 51 7.33 5.92 5.64
C PHE A 51 8.44 5.66 4.63
N LEU A 52 8.31 4.64 3.77
CA LEU A 52 9.28 4.40 2.70
C LEU A 52 8.96 5.33 1.53
N GLU A 53 9.85 6.26 1.24
CA GLU A 53 9.61 7.37 0.31
C GLU A 53 10.20 7.14 -1.09
N GLN A 54 11.09 6.17 -1.24
CA GLN A 54 11.64 5.78 -2.54
C GLN A 54 12.16 4.35 -2.55
N ARG A 55 12.22 3.73 -3.73
CA ARG A 55 12.83 2.41 -3.92
C ARG A 55 14.29 2.36 -3.42
N PRO A 56 14.80 1.20 -2.95
CA PRO A 56 16.11 1.09 -2.31
C PRO A 56 17.29 1.05 -3.30
N TYR A 57 17.12 1.64 -4.48
CA TYR A 57 18.12 1.65 -5.55
C TYR A 57 17.90 2.86 -6.47
N GLU A 58 18.97 3.28 -7.13
CA GLU A 58 18.85 4.26 -8.21
C GLU A 58 18.01 3.66 -9.36
N PRO A 59 16.92 4.32 -9.80
CA PRO A 59 16.08 3.77 -10.85
C PRO A 59 16.87 3.67 -12.18
N PRO A 60 16.65 2.61 -12.97
CA PRO A 60 17.31 2.48 -14.25
C PRO A 60 16.86 3.56 -15.24
N SER A 61 17.66 3.78 -16.29
CA SER A 61 17.27 4.65 -17.43
C SER A 61 16.25 3.99 -18.38
N PHE A 62 15.80 2.79 -18.04
CA PHE A 62 14.77 2.02 -18.73
C PHE A 62 13.67 1.70 -17.72
N GLU A 63 12.61 1.06 -18.19
CA GLU A 63 11.42 0.58 -17.47
C GLU A 63 11.61 0.40 -15.94
N GLN A 64 12.22 -0.70 -15.49
CA GLN A 64 12.44 -0.98 -14.06
C GLN A 64 13.39 -2.17 -13.85
N TYR A 65 14.06 -2.26 -12.71
CA TYR A 65 14.82 -3.47 -12.36
C TYR A 65 13.87 -4.64 -12.05
N PRO A 66 14.09 -5.84 -12.63
CA PRO A 66 13.26 -6.99 -12.34
C PRO A 66 13.49 -7.51 -10.92
N SER A 67 12.42 -8.03 -10.33
CA SER A 67 12.44 -8.77 -9.07
C SER A 67 12.36 -10.25 -9.39
N SER A 68 13.29 -11.04 -8.89
CA SER A 68 13.31 -12.49 -9.10
C SER A 68 12.67 -13.29 -7.99
N ALA A 69 12.55 -12.69 -6.81
CA ALA A 69 12.00 -13.32 -5.63
C ALA A 69 11.32 -12.26 -4.78
N CYS A 70 10.22 -12.64 -4.13
CA CYS A 70 9.46 -11.80 -3.22
C CYS A 70 9.28 -12.54 -1.91
N VAL A 71 8.86 -11.82 -0.86
CA VAL A 71 8.61 -12.41 0.45
C VAL A 71 7.56 -13.51 0.33
N ASP A 72 7.85 -14.69 0.88
CA ASP A 72 6.89 -15.78 1.00
C ASP A 72 6.06 -15.59 2.27
N HIS A 73 4.75 -15.36 2.12
CA HIS A 73 3.86 -15.11 3.26
C HIS A 73 3.43 -16.39 3.97
N HIS A 74 3.72 -17.59 3.46
CA HIS A 74 3.41 -18.82 4.16
C HIS A 74 4.46 -19.10 5.24
N HIS A 75 5.72 -19.19 4.82
CA HIS A 75 6.86 -19.43 5.69
C HIS A 75 8.10 -18.76 5.13
N PRO A 76 8.41 -17.48 5.46
CA PRO A 76 9.55 -16.76 4.90
C PRO A 76 10.90 -17.26 5.46
N TYR A 77 11.17 -18.56 5.45
CA TYR A 77 12.36 -19.18 6.03
C TYR A 77 13.45 -19.39 4.99
N THR A 78 14.64 -18.89 5.28
CA THR A 78 15.78 -18.92 4.36
C THR A 78 16.22 -20.34 3.93
N ASN A 79 15.86 -21.38 4.68
CA ASN A 79 16.39 -22.75 4.51
C ASN A 79 15.35 -23.87 4.72
N VAL A 80 14.06 -23.53 4.79
CA VAL A 80 13.00 -24.52 4.98
C VAL A 80 12.05 -24.39 3.80
N VAL A 81 12.06 -25.41 2.94
CA VAL A 81 11.18 -25.51 1.79
C VAL A 81 9.96 -26.34 2.18
N ASP A 82 8.76 -25.81 1.95
CA ASP A 82 7.51 -26.52 2.21
C ASP A 82 6.73 -26.89 0.93
N ASN A 83 7.23 -26.47 -0.23
CA ASN A 83 6.63 -26.56 -1.57
C ASN A 83 5.32 -25.76 -1.72
N LEU A 84 5.18 -24.66 -0.98
CA LEU A 84 4.05 -23.76 -1.00
C LEU A 84 4.52 -22.31 -0.88
N PHE A 85 4.47 -21.60 -1.99
CA PHE A 85 4.68 -20.16 -2.02
C PHE A 85 3.33 -19.45 -1.90
N LEU A 86 3.21 -18.57 -0.91
CA LEU A 86 2.02 -17.75 -0.73
C LEU A 86 2.36 -16.30 -1.02
N ARG A 87 1.74 -15.76 -2.07
CA ARG A 87 1.89 -14.36 -2.44
C ARG A 87 1.10 -13.46 -1.48
N PHE A 88 1.50 -12.20 -1.38
CA PHE A 88 0.85 -11.19 -0.54
C PHE A 88 -0.68 -11.09 -0.67
N ASP A 89 -1.26 -11.50 -1.80
CA ASP A 89 -2.70 -11.44 -2.07
C ASP A 89 -3.45 -12.75 -1.72
N GLY A 90 -2.75 -13.71 -1.09
CA GLY A 90 -3.30 -15.01 -0.73
C GLY A 90 -3.32 -16.03 -1.87
N SER A 91 -2.74 -15.73 -3.04
CA SER A 91 -2.61 -16.72 -4.11
C SER A 91 -1.57 -17.77 -3.74
N GLU A 92 -2.01 -19.02 -3.68
CA GLU A 92 -1.15 -20.18 -3.40
C GLU A 92 -0.54 -20.74 -4.70
N PHE A 93 0.76 -21.00 -4.65
CA PHE A 93 1.49 -21.70 -5.70
C PHE A 93 2.17 -22.92 -5.09
N ASN A 94 1.85 -24.11 -5.60
CA ASN A 94 2.35 -25.41 -5.11
C ASN A 94 3.05 -26.24 -6.21
N SER A 95 3.21 -25.66 -7.40
CA SER A 95 3.82 -26.27 -8.57
C SER A 95 4.66 -25.24 -9.31
N ASN A 96 5.75 -25.68 -9.96
CA ASN A 96 6.75 -24.81 -10.58
C ASN A 96 7.38 -23.80 -9.61
N ILE A 97 7.50 -24.17 -8.33
CA ILE A 97 8.30 -23.43 -7.36
C ILE A 97 9.73 -23.95 -7.46
N ILE A 98 10.68 -23.04 -7.64
CA ILE A 98 12.08 -23.38 -7.81
C ILE A 98 12.87 -22.80 -6.63
N SER A 99 13.61 -23.67 -5.92
CA SER A 99 14.62 -23.28 -4.94
C SER A 99 16.01 -23.36 -5.59
N GLY A 100 16.51 -22.24 -6.10
CA GLY A 100 17.80 -22.14 -6.82
C GLY A 100 17.72 -22.46 -8.33
N ASP A 101 18.58 -21.86 -9.15
CA ASP A 101 18.51 -21.88 -10.64
C ASP A 101 17.17 -21.35 -11.20
N CYS A 102 16.79 -20.16 -10.73
CA CYS A 102 15.58 -19.45 -11.13
C CYS A 102 15.53 -19.15 -12.63
N LEU A 103 14.64 -19.82 -13.35
CA LEU A 103 14.21 -19.40 -14.67
C LEU A 103 13.27 -18.21 -14.53
N ASN A 104 13.37 -17.22 -15.43
CA ASN A 104 12.41 -16.13 -15.50
C ASN A 104 10.99 -16.69 -15.49
N GLY A 105 10.17 -16.29 -14.51
CA GLY A 105 8.70 -16.50 -14.53
C GLY A 105 8.18 -17.60 -13.65
N SER A 106 9.07 -18.24 -12.91
CA SER A 106 8.71 -19.14 -11.83
C SER A 106 8.65 -18.37 -10.51
N SER A 107 7.75 -18.75 -9.60
CA SER A 107 7.84 -18.30 -8.21
C SER A 107 9.09 -18.95 -7.61
N CYS A 108 10.01 -18.11 -7.15
CA CYS A 108 11.37 -18.51 -6.80
C CYS A 108 11.64 -18.29 -5.32
N TYR A 109 12.44 -19.19 -4.74
CA TYR A 109 12.78 -19.23 -3.31
C TYR A 109 11.54 -19.39 -2.42
N ASP A 110 11.04 -20.62 -2.37
CA ASP A 110 10.18 -21.10 -1.29
C ASP A 110 10.81 -20.74 0.07
N GLY A 111 10.14 -19.84 0.79
CA GLY A 111 10.64 -19.23 2.02
C GLY A 111 11.60 -18.05 1.90
N HIS A 112 11.58 -17.30 0.80
CA HIS A 112 12.44 -16.12 0.66
C HIS A 112 12.14 -15.03 1.73
N PRO A 113 13.11 -14.64 2.58
CA PRO A 113 12.91 -13.62 3.60
C PRO A 113 13.29 -12.22 3.07
N GLY A 114 12.81 -11.85 1.89
CA GLY A 114 13.16 -10.57 1.28
C GLY A 114 12.64 -10.43 -0.14
N THR A 115 13.08 -9.38 -0.81
CA THR A 115 12.87 -9.17 -2.24
C THR A 115 14.21 -9.02 -2.94
N ASP A 116 14.41 -9.77 -4.02
CA ASP A 116 15.64 -9.74 -4.82
C ASP A 116 15.45 -8.90 -6.06
N TYR A 117 16.16 -7.77 -6.15
CA TYR A 117 16.16 -6.90 -7.32
C TYR A 117 17.40 -7.13 -8.17
N PHE A 118 17.20 -7.67 -9.37
CA PHE A 118 18.26 -7.86 -10.35
C PHE A 118 18.67 -6.54 -10.98
N MET A 119 19.95 -6.20 -10.84
CA MET A 119 20.49 -4.94 -11.33
C MET A 119 21.97 -5.08 -11.73
N PRO A 120 22.50 -4.18 -12.56
CA PRO A 120 23.92 -4.16 -12.89
C PRO A 120 24.81 -4.08 -11.64
N PHE A 121 25.98 -4.71 -11.73
CA PHE A 121 27.03 -4.52 -10.74
C PHE A 121 27.35 -3.04 -10.59
N ASN A 122 27.53 -2.61 -9.35
CA ASN A 122 27.82 -1.24 -8.98
C ASN A 122 26.65 -0.24 -9.15
N THR A 123 25.41 -0.70 -9.32
CA THR A 123 24.21 0.16 -9.19
C THR A 123 24.14 0.73 -7.76
N PRO A 124 23.95 2.06 -7.58
CA PRO A 124 23.80 2.65 -6.26
C PRO A 124 22.58 2.12 -5.50
N ILE A 125 22.80 1.71 -4.25
CA ILE A 125 21.76 1.28 -3.30
C ILE A 125 21.46 2.45 -2.38
N LEU A 126 20.18 2.79 -2.26
CA LEU A 126 19.73 4.01 -1.60
C LEU A 126 18.96 3.72 -0.32
N ALA A 127 19.04 4.63 0.65
CA ALA A 127 18.14 4.63 1.80
C ALA A 127 16.70 4.93 1.35
N PRO A 128 15.73 4.02 1.56
CA PRO A 128 14.33 4.23 1.19
C PRO A 128 13.60 5.16 2.16
N ALA A 129 14.18 5.37 3.34
CA ALA A 129 13.70 6.29 4.37
C ALA A 129 14.88 6.71 5.25
N GLY A 130 14.75 7.85 5.93
CA GLY A 130 15.71 8.27 6.95
C GLY A 130 15.84 7.25 8.10
N GLY A 131 17.04 7.15 8.67
CA GLY A 131 17.31 6.17 9.72
C GLY A 131 18.72 6.21 10.30
N TYR A 132 19.01 5.25 11.17
CA TYR A 132 20.27 5.12 11.88
C TYR A 132 20.94 3.79 11.54
N VAL A 133 22.19 3.83 11.06
CA VAL A 133 22.95 2.66 10.62
C VAL A 133 23.38 1.83 11.83
N LEU A 134 22.81 0.63 11.95
CA LEU A 134 23.14 -0.35 12.99
C LEU A 134 24.30 -1.25 12.60
N TRP A 135 24.43 -1.55 11.32
CA TRP A 135 25.43 -2.46 10.78
C TRP A 135 25.89 -1.98 9.40
N ALA A 136 27.19 -2.05 9.15
CA ALA A 136 27.80 -1.82 7.84
C ALA A 136 29.14 -2.56 7.83
N SER A 137 29.18 -3.78 7.28
CA SER A 137 30.38 -4.60 7.30
C SER A 137 30.34 -5.74 6.29
N PHE A 138 31.53 -6.28 6.00
CA PHE A 138 31.71 -7.59 5.38
C PHE A 138 31.93 -8.63 6.48
N SER A 139 31.10 -9.67 6.50
CA SER A 139 31.18 -10.76 7.49
C SER A 139 31.06 -12.12 6.81
N PRO A 140 31.43 -13.23 7.45
CA PRO A 140 31.18 -14.56 6.89
C PRO A 140 29.72 -14.71 6.44
N ALA A 141 29.52 -15.23 5.23
CA ALA A 141 28.20 -15.52 4.70
C ALA A 141 27.52 -16.69 5.45
N ALA A 142 26.24 -16.93 5.17
CA ALA A 142 25.55 -18.10 5.69
C ALA A 142 26.22 -19.40 5.21
N ASP A 143 26.31 -20.39 6.10
CA ASP A 143 26.87 -21.71 5.81
C ASP A 143 25.99 -22.81 6.43
N PRO A 144 25.25 -23.59 5.62
CA PRO A 144 25.17 -23.50 4.16
C PRO A 144 24.41 -22.26 3.69
N CYS A 145 24.69 -21.78 2.47
CA CYS A 145 23.85 -20.74 1.87
C CYS A 145 22.45 -21.28 1.55
N PRO A 146 21.44 -20.40 1.58
CA PRO A 146 20.12 -20.66 1.02
C PRO A 146 20.20 -21.22 -0.40
N GLY A 147 19.30 -22.17 -0.72
CA GLY A 147 19.22 -22.76 -2.06
C GLY A 147 20.41 -23.67 -2.45
N GLY A 148 21.31 -24.00 -1.51
CA GLY A 148 22.44 -24.89 -1.77
C GLY A 148 23.58 -24.25 -2.56
N ILE A 149 23.64 -22.91 -2.57
CA ILE A 149 24.72 -22.14 -3.18
C ILE A 149 26.02 -22.31 -2.34
N GLU A 150 27.17 -22.38 -2.98
CA GLU A 150 28.45 -22.31 -2.26
C GLU A 150 28.80 -20.84 -1.99
N PRO A 151 29.09 -20.44 -0.73
CA PRO A 151 29.44 -19.06 -0.43
C PRO A 151 30.73 -18.65 -1.15
N ASN A 152 30.69 -17.50 -1.82
CA ASN A 152 31.81 -17.02 -2.63
C ASN A 152 32.79 -16.09 -1.89
N GLY A 153 32.59 -15.88 -0.59
CA GLY A 153 33.41 -15.01 0.24
C GLY A 153 32.65 -14.42 1.42
N GLU A 154 33.11 -13.26 1.89
CA GLU A 154 32.38 -12.47 2.88
C GLU A 154 31.16 -11.79 2.24
N GLN A 155 30.10 -11.64 3.04
CA GLN A 155 28.83 -11.01 2.70
C GLN A 155 28.86 -9.53 3.07
N GLY A 156 28.70 -8.65 2.09
CA GLY A 156 28.48 -7.23 2.34
C GLY A 156 27.06 -6.98 2.87
N THR A 157 26.96 -6.41 4.07
CA THR A 157 25.68 -6.19 4.76
C THR A 157 25.56 -4.78 5.31
N ILE A 158 24.39 -4.14 5.10
CA ILE A 158 23.98 -2.92 5.78
C ILE A 158 22.65 -3.17 6.49
N ILE A 159 22.48 -2.61 7.70
CA ILE A 159 21.22 -2.61 8.44
C ILE A 159 20.93 -1.20 8.94
N ILE A 160 19.73 -0.70 8.64
CA ILE A 160 19.26 0.61 9.09
C ILE A 160 18.07 0.42 10.02
N ALA A 161 18.11 1.07 11.18
CA ALA A 161 16.95 1.25 12.04
C ALA A 161 16.16 2.49 11.62
N HIS A 162 14.86 2.32 11.48
CA HIS A 162 13.91 3.40 11.27
C HIS A 162 13.09 3.65 12.55
N GLY A 163 12.01 4.43 12.44
CA GLY A 163 11.02 4.56 13.50
C GLY A 163 10.08 3.35 13.58
N ASN A 164 9.23 3.33 14.61
CA ASN A 164 8.15 2.35 14.78
C ASN A 164 8.61 0.89 14.71
N ASP A 165 9.79 0.56 15.25
CA ASP A 165 10.39 -0.78 15.24
C ASP A 165 10.61 -1.40 13.85
N TYR A 166 10.77 -0.59 12.80
CA TYR A 166 11.14 -1.09 11.49
C TYR A 166 12.64 -1.01 11.24
N PHE A 167 13.12 -1.99 10.48
CA PHE A 167 14.51 -2.08 10.03
C PHE A 167 14.55 -2.44 8.56
N THR A 168 15.55 -1.96 7.84
CA THR A 168 15.87 -2.41 6.48
C THR A 168 17.21 -3.11 6.47
N VAL A 169 17.30 -4.19 5.68
CA VAL A 169 18.51 -5.00 5.53
C VAL A 169 18.87 -5.07 4.05
N TYR A 170 20.15 -4.88 3.77
CA TYR A 170 20.72 -4.87 2.42
C TYR A 170 21.85 -5.89 2.37
N LEU A 171 21.73 -6.83 1.45
CA LEU A 171 22.65 -7.94 1.28
C LEU A 171 23.25 -7.93 -0.14
N HIS A 172 24.35 -8.67 -0.28
CA HIS A 172 25.14 -8.87 -1.50
C HIS A 172 25.87 -7.62 -1.97
N MET A 173 26.07 -6.66 -1.07
CA MET A 173 26.73 -5.39 -1.35
C MET A 173 28.20 -5.61 -1.76
N THR A 174 28.68 -4.81 -2.71
CA THR A 174 30.11 -4.76 -3.06
C THR A 174 30.86 -3.68 -2.26
N SER A 175 32.19 -3.79 -2.20
CA SER A 175 33.05 -2.80 -1.54
C SER A 175 33.31 -1.60 -2.46
N PRO A 176 33.33 -0.37 -1.92
CA PRO A 176 33.11 0.00 -0.52
C PRO A 176 31.63 0.12 -0.14
N LEU A 177 31.33 -0.02 1.15
CA LEU A 177 30.10 0.49 1.74
C LEU A 177 30.31 1.99 2.03
N GLU A 178 29.34 2.84 1.68
CA GLU A 178 29.45 4.30 1.77
C GLU A 178 28.94 4.86 3.11
N VAL A 179 28.62 3.96 4.05
CA VAL A 179 28.15 4.30 5.39
C VAL A 179 28.90 3.51 6.46
N GLU A 180 28.90 4.04 7.69
CA GLU A 180 29.48 3.38 8.86
C GLU A 180 28.49 3.25 10.02
N VAL A 181 28.75 2.30 10.92
CA VAL A 181 27.92 2.08 12.11
C VAL A 181 27.86 3.36 12.95
N GLY A 182 26.63 3.78 13.25
CA GLY A 182 26.35 4.99 14.02
C GLY A 182 26.06 6.23 13.19
N GLN A 183 26.17 6.14 11.87
CA GLN A 183 25.75 7.21 10.96
C GLN A 183 24.22 7.33 10.90
N THR A 184 23.73 8.56 10.77
CA THR A 184 22.34 8.83 10.38
C THR A 184 22.31 9.07 8.87
N VAL A 185 21.33 8.51 8.20
CA VAL A 185 21.10 8.68 6.75
C VAL A 185 19.73 9.31 6.53
N ASP A 186 19.63 10.11 5.49
CA ASP A 186 18.37 10.65 4.98
C ASP A 186 17.89 9.82 3.78
N THR A 187 16.60 9.91 3.48
CA THR A 187 16.02 9.31 2.27
C THR A 187 16.75 9.85 1.05
N GLY A 188 17.28 8.97 0.19
CA GLY A 188 18.10 9.38 -0.96
C GLY A 188 19.57 9.01 -0.84
N ASP A 189 20.09 8.88 0.38
CA ASP A 189 21.52 8.69 0.60
C ASP A 189 22.00 7.36 0.02
N THR A 190 23.14 7.39 -0.69
CA THR A 190 23.82 6.20 -1.16
C THR A 190 24.45 5.46 0.03
N LEU A 191 24.03 4.21 0.21
CA LEU A 191 24.50 3.31 1.27
C LEU A 191 25.73 2.51 0.84
N GLY A 192 25.82 2.24 -0.47
CA GLY A 192 26.84 1.42 -1.11
C GLY A 192 26.35 1.03 -2.50
N TYR A 193 26.87 -0.08 -3.02
CA TYR A 193 26.56 -0.49 -4.39
C TYR A 193 26.21 -1.97 -4.46
N ALA A 194 25.36 -2.30 -5.43
CA ALA A 194 24.96 -3.67 -5.75
C ALA A 194 26.18 -4.51 -6.13
N GLY A 195 26.21 -5.73 -5.61
CA GLY A 195 27.26 -6.71 -5.87
C GLY A 195 26.69 -8.12 -5.92
N ASP A 196 27.57 -9.08 -5.75
CA ASP A 196 27.29 -10.51 -5.76
C ASP A 196 28.03 -11.23 -4.62
N THR A 197 28.27 -10.52 -3.51
CA THR A 197 29.10 -11.06 -2.41
C THR A 197 28.34 -12.06 -1.52
N GLY A 198 29.05 -13.05 -0.99
CA GLY A 198 28.53 -14.08 -0.08
C GLY A 198 27.68 -15.13 -0.79
N CYS A 199 26.37 -15.17 -0.51
CA CYS A 199 25.46 -16.21 -1.02
C CYS A 199 24.74 -15.80 -2.31
N ALA A 200 25.48 -15.39 -3.34
CA ALA A 200 24.92 -14.94 -4.61
C ALA A 200 25.65 -15.55 -5.82
N THR A 201 24.89 -15.91 -6.86
CA THR A 201 25.41 -16.43 -8.14
C THR A 201 25.52 -15.37 -9.23
N SER A 202 24.85 -14.22 -9.05
CA SER A 202 24.88 -13.07 -9.96
C SER A 202 24.48 -11.80 -9.20
N THR A 203 24.76 -10.63 -9.79
CA THR A 203 24.54 -9.34 -9.12
C THR A 203 23.06 -9.02 -8.91
N HIS A 204 22.69 -8.76 -7.66
CA HIS A 204 21.35 -8.30 -7.26
C HIS A 204 21.41 -7.62 -5.89
N LEU A 205 20.35 -6.91 -5.53
CA LEU A 205 20.09 -6.48 -4.15
C LEU A 205 19.09 -7.43 -3.52
N HIS A 206 19.47 -8.10 -2.42
CA HIS A 206 18.50 -8.71 -1.50
C HIS A 206 18.10 -7.65 -0.46
N PHE A 207 16.83 -7.27 -0.48
CA PHE A 207 16.25 -6.21 0.36
C PHE A 207 15.21 -6.80 1.30
N GLU A 208 15.37 -6.55 2.60
CA GLU A 208 14.39 -6.95 3.60
C GLU A 208 13.84 -5.74 4.34
N VAL A 209 12.55 -5.80 4.68
CA VAL A 209 11.97 -4.98 5.74
C VAL A 209 11.64 -5.89 6.92
N ARG A 210 12.13 -5.52 8.10
CA ARG A 210 11.88 -6.27 9.34
C ARG A 210 11.11 -5.44 10.34
N LYS A 211 10.27 -6.10 11.15
CA LYS A 211 9.47 -5.47 12.21
C LYS A 211 9.75 -6.10 13.57
N GLY A 212 10.04 -5.26 14.57
CA GLY A 212 10.28 -5.66 15.96
C GLY A 212 11.73 -6.02 16.27
N ASN A 213 12.46 -6.58 15.30
CA ASN A 213 13.86 -6.95 15.51
C ASN A 213 14.67 -6.94 14.20
N TRP A 214 15.98 -6.78 14.33
CA TRP A 214 16.93 -6.73 13.20
C TRP A 214 17.93 -7.89 13.19
N PHE A 215 18.02 -8.70 14.25
CA PHE A 215 18.91 -9.86 14.26
C PHE A 215 18.49 -10.92 13.23
N PHE A 216 19.47 -11.60 12.67
CA PHE A 216 19.23 -12.75 11.81
C PHE A 216 18.83 -13.96 12.65
N ASP A 217 17.65 -14.48 12.38
CA ASP A 217 17.14 -15.72 12.93
C ASP A 217 16.66 -16.58 11.77
N SER A 218 17.32 -17.72 11.57
CA SER A 218 17.07 -18.61 10.44
C SER A 218 15.81 -19.45 10.59
N ILE A 219 15.27 -19.55 11.81
CA ILE A 219 14.05 -20.30 12.12
C ILE A 219 12.88 -19.34 12.12
N GLU A 220 13.07 -18.16 12.73
CA GLU A 220 12.07 -17.12 12.78
C GLU A 220 12.67 -15.77 12.31
N PRO A 221 12.77 -15.49 10.99
CA PRO A 221 13.17 -14.18 10.46
C PRO A 221 12.09 -13.10 10.58
N TYR A 222 12.41 -11.93 11.16
CA TYR A 222 11.47 -10.84 11.47
C TYR A 222 10.94 -10.05 10.27
N VAL A 223 10.95 -10.68 9.09
CA VAL A 223 10.64 -10.07 7.80
C VAL A 223 9.15 -9.87 7.64
N VAL A 224 8.78 -8.75 7.04
CA VAL A 224 7.44 -8.42 6.58
C VAL A 224 7.55 -7.91 5.15
N ASP A 225 6.48 -8.09 4.38
CA ASP A 225 6.43 -7.57 3.03
C ASP A 225 6.06 -6.08 3.04
N PRO A 226 6.89 -5.18 2.48
CA PRO A 226 6.57 -3.75 2.42
C PRO A 226 5.40 -3.41 1.49
N PHE A 227 4.95 -4.34 0.67
CA PHE A 227 3.72 -4.22 -0.14
C PHE A 227 2.47 -4.72 0.60
N GLY A 228 2.63 -5.15 1.86
CA GLY A 228 1.54 -5.54 2.74
C GLY A 228 0.92 -6.89 2.43
N TRP A 229 -0.05 -7.30 3.26
CA TRP A 229 -0.91 -8.46 3.02
C TRP A 229 -2.30 -8.02 2.57
N TRP A 230 -2.78 -8.60 1.47
CA TRP A 230 -4.06 -8.31 0.80
C TRP A 230 -4.95 -9.56 0.64
N GLY A 231 -4.53 -10.71 1.17
CA GLY A 231 -5.36 -11.90 1.23
C GLY A 231 -6.67 -11.66 2.00
N ASN A 232 -7.66 -12.52 1.73
CA ASN A 232 -8.99 -12.46 2.37
C ASN A 232 -9.07 -13.19 3.72
N PHE A 233 -7.92 -13.65 4.22
CA PHE A 233 -7.74 -14.23 5.55
C PHE A 233 -6.67 -13.43 6.32
N ALA A 234 -6.46 -13.76 7.60
CA ALA A 234 -5.42 -13.12 8.40
C ALA A 234 -4.05 -13.31 7.75
N ASP A 235 -3.18 -12.32 7.90
CA ASP A 235 -1.79 -12.44 7.45
C ASP A 235 -1.14 -13.62 8.20
N PRO A 236 -0.64 -14.66 7.51
CA PRO A 236 -0.04 -15.79 8.19
C PRO A 236 1.17 -15.38 9.04
N ILE A 237 1.92 -14.36 8.63
CA ILE A 237 3.05 -13.81 9.41
C ILE A 237 2.59 -13.34 10.80
N GLU A 238 1.34 -12.87 10.92
CA GLU A 238 0.74 -12.44 12.19
C GLU A 238 0.57 -13.60 13.16
N GLU A 239 0.17 -14.78 12.68
CA GLU A 239 0.03 -15.96 13.54
C GLU A 239 1.38 -16.43 14.08
N PHE A 240 2.46 -16.27 13.31
CA PHE A 240 3.79 -16.71 13.72
C PHE A 240 4.43 -15.79 14.76
N ARG A 241 4.18 -14.47 14.71
CA ARG A 241 4.98 -13.48 15.45
C ARG A 241 4.21 -12.33 16.10
N GLY A 242 2.93 -12.20 15.80
CA GLY A 242 2.12 -11.06 16.22
C GLY A 242 2.48 -9.75 15.51
N ASN A 243 3.25 -9.78 14.42
CA ASN A 243 3.45 -8.66 13.51
C ASN A 243 2.86 -9.00 12.13
N ARG A 244 2.53 -7.99 11.32
CA ARG A 244 1.87 -8.19 10.02
C ARG A 244 2.54 -7.37 8.93
N SER A 245 2.38 -7.82 7.69
CA SER A 245 2.77 -7.11 6.49
C SER A 245 1.79 -5.98 6.22
N GLU A 246 2.34 -4.77 6.18
CA GLU A 246 1.60 -3.53 5.91
C GLU A 246 2.14 -2.89 4.63
N TRP A 247 1.30 -2.11 3.96
CA TRP A 247 1.78 -1.25 2.90
C TRP A 247 2.61 -0.12 3.49
N LEU A 248 3.93 -0.14 3.28
CA LEU A 248 4.87 0.80 3.91
C LEU A 248 5.33 1.93 2.98
N TRP A 249 5.11 1.78 1.68
CA TRP A 249 5.46 2.76 0.67
C TRP A 249 4.52 3.96 0.72
N LEU A 250 5.08 5.17 0.70
CA LEU A 250 4.28 6.37 0.48
C LEU A 250 3.62 6.29 -0.89
N SER A 251 2.34 6.66 -0.95
CA SER A 251 1.54 6.54 -2.17
C SER A 251 0.62 7.74 -2.30
N GLU A 252 0.26 8.05 -3.54
CA GLU A 252 -0.61 9.17 -3.90
C GLU A 252 -1.96 8.65 -4.40
N SER A 253 -2.91 9.55 -4.66
CA SER A 253 -4.23 9.16 -5.18
C SER A 253 -4.21 8.79 -6.68
N LEU A 254 -3.21 9.26 -7.42
CA LEU A 254 -2.87 8.84 -8.78
C LEU A 254 -1.63 7.96 -8.64
N VAL A 255 -1.69 6.73 -9.14
CA VAL A 255 -0.57 5.79 -9.06
C VAL A 255 -0.32 5.24 -10.45
N ASP A 256 0.88 5.49 -10.95
CA ASP A 256 1.39 4.99 -12.22
C ASP A 256 2.39 3.84 -12.01
N ASP A 257 2.83 3.20 -13.09
CA ASP A 257 3.71 2.02 -13.05
C ASP A 257 5.16 2.30 -12.57
N GLY A 258 5.57 3.57 -12.52
CA GLY A 258 6.83 4.02 -11.94
C GLY A 258 6.74 4.46 -10.46
N ASP A 259 5.53 4.55 -9.90
CA ASP A 259 5.33 5.13 -8.58
C ASP A 259 5.58 4.12 -7.45
N ASN A 260 5.87 4.63 -6.25
CA ASN A 260 5.99 3.82 -5.04
C ASN A 260 4.72 3.04 -4.69
N GLY A 261 3.56 3.56 -5.09
CA GLY A 261 2.24 2.93 -4.91
C GLY A 261 2.00 1.71 -5.78
N PHE A 262 2.93 1.36 -6.67
CA PHE A 262 2.77 0.31 -7.66
C PHE A 262 3.74 -0.84 -7.43
N GLU A 263 3.24 -2.07 -7.58
CA GLU A 263 4.08 -3.27 -7.68
C GLU A 263 3.53 -4.21 -8.76
N ARG A 264 4.43 -4.90 -9.46
CA ARG A 264 4.07 -5.82 -10.55
C ARG A 264 4.90 -7.08 -10.43
N PHE A 265 4.32 -8.23 -10.80
CA PHE A 265 5.10 -9.43 -11.02
C PHE A 265 6.17 -9.18 -12.09
N ARG A 266 7.46 -9.35 -11.78
CA ARG A 266 8.54 -9.00 -12.70
C ARG A 266 9.11 -10.22 -13.47
N GLY A 267 8.27 -11.23 -13.71
CA GLY A 267 8.59 -12.39 -14.55
C GLY A 267 8.76 -12.08 -16.06
N PRO A 268 8.87 -13.10 -16.93
CA PRO A 268 8.95 -13.01 -18.38
C PRO A 268 7.58 -12.70 -18.95
N ASP A 269 7.50 -12.67 -20.29
CA ASP A 269 6.25 -12.52 -21.03
C ASP A 269 5.49 -11.22 -20.75
N TRP A 270 6.17 -10.24 -20.16
CA TRP A 270 5.76 -8.85 -20.19
C TRP A 270 6.31 -8.16 -21.43
N THR A 271 5.47 -7.34 -22.05
CA THR A 271 5.91 -6.41 -23.09
C THR A 271 5.61 -5.00 -22.62
N TYR A 272 6.64 -4.16 -22.55
CA TYR A 272 6.49 -2.74 -22.33
C TYR A 272 6.05 -2.04 -23.61
N LEU A 273 5.16 -1.06 -23.47
CA LEU A 273 4.69 -0.24 -24.56
C LEU A 273 4.97 1.23 -24.24
N SER A 274 5.47 1.98 -25.22
CA SER A 274 5.64 3.43 -25.11
C SER A 274 4.33 4.17 -25.40
N GLN A 275 3.25 3.76 -24.73
CA GLN A 275 1.89 4.30 -24.82
C GLN A 275 1.17 3.97 -23.51
N GLY A 276 0.21 4.81 -23.11
CA GLY A 276 -0.47 4.67 -21.83
C GLY A 276 -0.60 6.01 -21.11
N HIS A 277 -0.93 6.00 -19.83
CA HIS A 277 -0.66 7.15 -18.98
C HIS A 277 0.85 7.45 -19.03
N ASN A 278 1.25 8.73 -18.97
CA ASN A 278 2.66 9.15 -19.08
C ASN A 278 3.53 8.56 -20.21
N ASN A 279 2.89 7.97 -21.23
CA ASN A 279 3.52 7.32 -22.38
C ASN A 279 4.25 6.00 -22.03
N ASP A 280 3.74 5.28 -21.04
CA ASP A 280 4.19 3.97 -20.61
C ASP A 280 3.02 3.06 -20.21
N SER A 281 3.17 1.76 -20.50
CA SER A 281 2.29 0.72 -20.00
C SER A 281 2.92 -0.65 -20.21
N TRP A 282 2.28 -1.66 -19.63
CA TRP A 282 2.69 -3.05 -19.75
C TRP A 282 1.56 -3.91 -20.29
N ILE A 283 1.92 -4.92 -21.05
CA ILE A 283 0.99 -6.00 -21.43
C ILE A 283 1.53 -7.35 -21.03
N ALA A 284 0.62 -8.27 -20.72
CA ALA A 284 0.90 -9.68 -20.51
C ALA A 284 -0.14 -10.56 -21.21
N PRO A 285 0.23 -11.77 -21.65
CA PRO A 285 -0.72 -12.73 -22.22
C PRO A 285 -1.86 -13.04 -21.26
N SER A 286 -3.10 -12.96 -21.74
CA SER A 286 -4.28 -13.29 -20.94
C SER A 286 -4.49 -14.80 -20.83
N THR A 287 -5.03 -15.27 -19.70
CA THR A 287 -5.47 -16.66 -19.52
C THR A 287 -6.89 -16.71 -18.95
N GLN A 288 -7.61 -17.81 -19.22
CA GLN A 288 -8.88 -18.13 -18.53
C GLN A 288 -8.70 -19.22 -17.47
N ASN A 289 -7.48 -19.75 -17.31
CA ASN A 289 -7.15 -20.78 -16.34
C ASN A 289 -6.50 -20.14 -15.11
N PRO A 290 -7.16 -20.12 -13.93
CA PRO A 290 -6.57 -19.58 -12.72
C PRO A 290 -5.23 -20.21 -12.35
N ASN A 291 -5.04 -21.49 -12.65
CA ASN A 291 -3.79 -22.19 -12.35
C ASN A 291 -2.62 -21.77 -13.26
N GLU A 292 -2.89 -21.05 -14.35
CA GLU A 292 -1.89 -20.48 -15.26
C GLU A 292 -1.68 -18.99 -15.03
N SER A 293 -2.52 -18.33 -14.23
CA SER A 293 -2.39 -16.91 -13.91
C SER A 293 -1.09 -16.66 -13.14
N ARG A 294 -0.21 -15.84 -13.68
CA ARG A 294 1.09 -15.49 -13.06
C ARG A 294 1.30 -14.00 -13.01
N HIS A 295 0.87 -13.29 -14.03
CA HIS A 295 1.06 -11.86 -14.19
C HIS A 295 0.02 -11.11 -13.38
N TYR A 296 0.49 -10.16 -12.58
CA TYR A 296 -0.35 -9.23 -11.85
C TYR A 296 0.37 -7.90 -11.73
N ALA A 297 -0.42 -6.84 -11.55
CA ALA A 297 0.04 -5.59 -10.99
C ALA A 297 -0.94 -5.13 -9.92
N MET A 298 -0.42 -4.36 -8.98
CA MET A 298 -1.15 -3.84 -7.83
C MET A 298 -0.84 -2.37 -7.68
N TRP A 299 -1.88 -1.60 -7.37
CA TRP A 299 -1.80 -0.20 -7.03
C TRP A 299 -2.46 0.01 -5.67
N SER A 300 -1.75 0.65 -4.74
CA SER A 300 -2.23 0.92 -3.39
C SER A 300 -2.24 2.44 -3.13
N PRO A 301 -3.32 3.15 -3.53
CA PRO A 301 -3.41 4.59 -3.39
C PRO A 301 -3.71 5.00 -1.94
N THR A 302 -3.17 6.15 -1.52
CA THR A 302 -3.52 6.76 -0.22
C THR A 302 -4.61 7.81 -0.41
N ILE A 303 -5.72 7.65 0.30
CA ILE A 303 -6.89 8.54 0.23
C ILE A 303 -7.46 8.83 1.62
N GLU A 304 -8.23 9.91 1.75
CA GLU A 304 -8.83 10.29 3.04
C GLU A 304 -10.01 9.37 3.40
N THR A 305 -10.13 9.01 4.67
CA THR A 305 -11.27 8.22 5.15
C THR A 305 -12.53 9.08 5.24
N GLY A 306 -13.70 8.47 5.08
CA GLY A 306 -15.01 9.14 5.22
C GLY A 306 -15.42 10.00 4.02
N VAL A 307 -14.64 9.97 2.93
CA VAL A 307 -14.95 10.61 1.66
C VAL A 307 -15.28 9.53 0.63
N GLU A 308 -16.31 9.77 -0.19
CA GLU A 308 -16.62 8.91 -1.34
C GLU A 308 -15.70 9.28 -2.50
N TYR A 309 -14.97 8.30 -3.00
CA TYR A 309 -14.09 8.43 -4.15
C TYR A 309 -14.61 7.61 -5.33
N ASP A 310 -14.40 8.14 -6.53
CA ASP A 310 -14.52 7.44 -7.80
C ASP A 310 -13.17 6.77 -8.10
N ILE A 311 -13.22 5.46 -8.35
CA ILE A 311 -12.07 4.65 -8.77
C ILE A 311 -12.04 4.67 -10.28
N GLU A 312 -10.99 5.27 -10.85
CA GLU A 312 -10.74 5.26 -12.27
C GLU A 312 -9.49 4.47 -12.62
N ILE A 313 -9.54 3.77 -13.75
CA ILE A 313 -8.40 3.08 -14.35
C ILE A 313 -8.07 3.74 -15.67
N PHE A 314 -6.80 3.79 -16.05
CA PHE A 314 -6.43 4.22 -17.39
C PHE A 314 -6.61 3.06 -18.36
N VAL A 315 -7.49 3.24 -19.34
CA VAL A 315 -7.66 2.27 -20.43
C VAL A 315 -6.96 2.85 -21.64
N THR A 316 -5.85 2.24 -22.03
CA THR A 316 -5.09 2.62 -23.22
C THR A 316 -5.38 1.70 -24.39
N SER A 317 -5.16 2.21 -25.60
CA SER A 317 -5.04 1.35 -26.77
C SER A 317 -3.90 0.33 -26.59
N GLY A 318 -3.95 -0.79 -27.29
CA GLY A 318 -2.95 -1.85 -27.16
C GLY A 318 -3.05 -2.86 -28.30
N ILE A 319 -2.22 -3.89 -28.24
CA ILE A 319 -2.18 -4.95 -29.25
C ILE A 319 -3.05 -6.10 -28.76
N GLU A 320 -4.11 -6.45 -29.51
CA GLU A 320 -5.01 -7.58 -29.19
C GLU A 320 -5.51 -7.55 -27.73
N VAL A 321 -5.94 -6.37 -27.28
CA VAL A 321 -6.34 -6.11 -25.89
C VAL A 321 -7.62 -6.85 -25.52
N THR A 322 -7.68 -7.36 -24.29
CA THR A 322 -8.81 -8.14 -23.82
C THR A 322 -10.09 -7.34 -23.62
N SER A 323 -11.24 -7.97 -23.87
CA SER A 323 -12.56 -7.39 -23.61
C SER A 323 -13.12 -7.69 -22.21
N GLY A 324 -12.37 -8.37 -21.35
CA GLY A 324 -12.86 -8.77 -20.03
C GLY A 324 -11.75 -8.90 -19.00
N ALA A 325 -10.91 -7.88 -18.89
CA ALA A 325 -9.94 -7.74 -17.81
C ALA A 325 -10.69 -7.65 -16.47
N ILE A 326 -10.19 -8.36 -15.46
CA ILE A 326 -10.82 -8.39 -14.13
C ILE A 326 -9.98 -7.55 -13.17
N TYR A 327 -10.50 -6.39 -12.79
CA TYR A 327 -9.93 -5.55 -11.74
C TYR A 327 -10.48 -5.99 -10.38
N GLU A 328 -9.60 -6.34 -9.47
CA GLU A 328 -9.94 -6.75 -8.10
C GLU A 328 -9.76 -5.54 -7.17
N VAL A 329 -10.84 -5.05 -6.57
CA VAL A 329 -10.81 -3.96 -5.59
C VAL A 329 -10.78 -4.55 -4.19
N TYR A 330 -9.69 -4.33 -3.46
CA TYR A 330 -9.47 -4.79 -2.10
C TYR A 330 -9.65 -3.66 -1.10
N ILE A 331 -10.42 -3.91 -0.04
CA ILE A 331 -10.48 -3.07 1.15
C ILE A 331 -9.98 -3.89 2.33
N LYS A 332 -8.81 -3.51 2.86
CA LYS A 332 -8.21 -4.10 4.05
C LYS A 332 -8.74 -3.38 5.28
N SER A 333 -9.25 -4.13 6.25
CA SER A 333 -9.70 -3.61 7.54
C SER A 333 -8.56 -3.37 8.52
N GLU A 334 -8.80 -2.60 9.58
CA GLU A 334 -7.84 -2.35 10.66
C GLU A 334 -7.31 -3.64 11.33
N ASN A 335 -8.14 -4.69 11.32
CA ASN A 335 -7.81 -6.03 11.82
C ASN A 335 -6.97 -6.87 10.83
N GLY A 336 -6.53 -6.29 9.71
CA GLY A 336 -5.65 -6.95 8.75
C GLY A 336 -6.35 -7.84 7.72
N THR A 337 -7.65 -8.10 7.84
CA THR A 337 -8.42 -8.91 6.86
C THR A 337 -8.93 -8.06 5.71
N SER A 338 -8.83 -8.58 4.48
CA SER A 338 -9.29 -7.89 3.27
C SER A 338 -10.64 -8.41 2.74
N THR A 339 -11.43 -7.51 2.16
CA THR A 339 -12.60 -7.84 1.34
C THR A 339 -12.29 -7.54 -0.12
N LYS A 340 -12.77 -8.39 -1.04
CA LYS A 340 -12.49 -8.30 -2.47
C LYS A 340 -13.77 -8.10 -3.29
N THR A 341 -13.76 -7.17 -4.22
CA THR A 341 -14.81 -6.98 -5.24
C THR A 341 -14.23 -7.01 -6.64
N ASP A 342 -14.74 -7.89 -7.50
CA ASP A 342 -14.27 -8.02 -8.89
C ASP A 342 -15.08 -7.13 -9.83
N VAL A 343 -14.41 -6.40 -10.72
CA VAL A 343 -15.01 -5.55 -11.75
C VAL A 343 -14.45 -5.93 -13.12
N VAL A 344 -15.33 -6.35 -14.03
CA VAL A 344 -14.95 -6.73 -15.40
C VAL A 344 -14.98 -5.51 -16.31
N ILE A 345 -13.85 -5.25 -16.98
CA ILE A 345 -13.67 -4.11 -17.88
C ILE A 345 -13.30 -4.58 -19.28
N ASP A 346 -13.95 -3.98 -20.27
CA ASP A 346 -13.59 -4.11 -21.67
C ASP A 346 -12.51 -3.08 -22.03
N GLN A 347 -11.25 -3.51 -21.98
CA GLN A 347 -10.11 -2.65 -22.31
C GLN A 347 -10.01 -2.34 -23.83
N SER A 348 -10.82 -2.97 -24.68
CA SER A 348 -10.80 -2.74 -26.12
C SER A 348 -11.64 -1.53 -26.58
N THR A 349 -12.55 -1.03 -25.72
CA THR A 349 -13.62 -0.10 -26.12
C THR A 349 -13.39 1.37 -25.78
N SER A 350 -12.47 1.69 -24.86
CA SER A 350 -12.19 3.07 -24.41
C SER A 350 -10.69 3.33 -24.53
N GLN A 351 -10.27 4.14 -25.52
CA GLN A 351 -8.85 4.32 -25.81
C GLN A 351 -8.34 5.64 -25.25
N ASP A 352 -7.28 5.52 -24.45
CA ASP A 352 -6.41 6.56 -23.89
C ASP A 352 -7.12 7.55 -22.94
N THR A 353 -7.93 7.00 -22.02
CA THR A 353 -8.61 7.80 -21.01
C THR A 353 -8.81 7.04 -19.71
N PHE A 354 -8.99 7.79 -18.63
CA PHE A 354 -9.51 7.25 -17.37
C PHE A 354 -10.98 6.87 -17.52
N VAL A 355 -11.33 5.69 -17.02
CA VAL A 355 -12.69 5.12 -16.99
C VAL A 355 -13.03 4.77 -15.54
N SER A 356 -14.19 5.22 -15.07
CA SER A 356 -14.71 4.87 -13.74
C SER A 356 -15.13 3.39 -13.69
N ILE A 357 -14.67 2.68 -12.66
CA ILE A 357 -14.97 1.27 -12.41
C ILE A 357 -15.81 1.05 -11.15
N GLY A 358 -16.01 2.10 -10.36
CA GLY A 358 -16.76 2.01 -9.12
C GLY A 358 -16.50 3.18 -8.19
N THR A 359 -17.13 3.14 -7.02
CA THR A 359 -16.90 4.12 -5.95
C THR A 359 -16.56 3.40 -4.67
N VAL A 360 -15.83 4.08 -3.78
CA VAL A 360 -15.39 3.55 -2.50
C VAL A 360 -15.46 4.63 -1.42
N ILE A 361 -15.80 4.22 -0.20
CA ILE A 361 -15.68 5.02 1.02
C ILE A 361 -14.85 4.17 1.97
N LEU A 362 -13.69 4.67 2.39
CA LEU A 362 -12.89 4.02 3.42
C LEU A 362 -13.30 4.50 4.81
N ASN A 363 -13.47 3.57 5.73
CA ASN A 363 -13.61 3.86 7.15
C ASN A 363 -12.23 4.12 7.78
N GLU A 364 -12.22 4.66 9.00
CA GLU A 364 -10.99 4.81 9.78
C GLU A 364 -10.29 3.44 9.94
N GLY A 365 -8.98 3.40 9.67
CA GLY A 365 -8.18 2.17 9.72
C GLY A 365 -8.30 1.25 8.50
N GLU A 366 -9.09 1.61 7.47
CA GLU A 366 -9.16 0.85 6.23
C GLU A 366 -8.15 1.34 5.17
N SER A 367 -7.66 0.41 4.36
CA SER A 367 -6.75 0.67 3.23
C SER A 367 -7.31 0.09 1.93
N LEU A 368 -6.95 0.69 0.79
CA LEU A 368 -7.43 0.32 -0.54
C LEU A 368 -6.27 -0.20 -1.39
N ALA A 369 -6.50 -1.30 -2.10
CA ALA A 369 -5.67 -1.71 -3.23
C ALA A 369 -6.53 -2.12 -4.42
N ILE A 370 -5.98 -1.92 -5.61
CA ILE A 370 -6.52 -2.41 -6.86
C ILE A 370 -5.50 -3.39 -7.41
N ILE A 371 -5.92 -4.63 -7.68
CA ILE A 371 -5.08 -5.66 -8.28
C ILE A 371 -5.66 -6.03 -9.63
N LEU A 372 -4.83 -5.99 -10.68
CA LEU A 372 -5.15 -6.52 -11.99
C LEU A 372 -4.30 -7.77 -12.24
N ARG A 373 -4.87 -8.76 -12.90
CA ARG A 373 -4.21 -10.02 -13.25
C ARG A 373 -4.36 -10.32 -14.74
N ASP A 374 -3.55 -11.24 -15.23
CA ASP A 374 -3.70 -11.85 -16.56
C ASP A 374 -4.96 -12.74 -16.70
N ILE A 375 -5.64 -13.10 -15.61
CA ILE A 375 -6.89 -13.85 -15.70
C ILE A 375 -8.03 -12.96 -16.21
N VAL A 376 -8.74 -13.44 -17.23
CA VAL A 376 -9.85 -12.71 -17.87
C VAL A 376 -11.17 -13.45 -17.73
N ALA A 377 -12.26 -12.69 -17.86
CA ALA A 377 -13.61 -13.24 -17.81
C ALA A 377 -13.86 -14.30 -18.90
N PRO A 378 -14.78 -15.26 -18.68
CA PRO A 378 -15.15 -16.23 -19.71
C PRO A 378 -15.68 -15.56 -20.98
N ASN A 379 -15.30 -16.08 -22.14
CA ASN A 379 -15.67 -15.57 -23.47
C ASN A 379 -15.11 -14.17 -23.82
N SER A 380 -14.12 -13.67 -23.08
CA SER A 380 -13.39 -12.47 -23.49
C SER A 380 -12.67 -12.69 -24.82
N SER A 381 -12.63 -11.65 -25.66
CA SER A 381 -11.73 -11.57 -26.83
C SER A 381 -10.38 -10.97 -26.42
N GLY A 382 -9.45 -10.91 -27.38
CA GLY A 382 -8.08 -10.41 -27.16
C GLY A 382 -7.18 -11.45 -26.50
N SER A 383 -5.87 -11.27 -26.65
CA SER A 383 -4.84 -12.14 -26.11
C SER A 383 -3.99 -11.48 -25.02
N ASN A 384 -4.19 -10.18 -24.75
CA ASN A 384 -3.36 -9.42 -23.81
C ASN A 384 -4.20 -8.63 -22.80
N VAL A 385 -3.77 -8.62 -21.55
CA VAL A 385 -4.22 -7.68 -20.51
C VAL A 385 -3.25 -6.50 -20.48
N VAL A 386 -3.77 -5.28 -20.36
CA VAL A 386 -2.96 -4.05 -20.26
C VAL A 386 -2.95 -3.53 -18.83
N PHE A 387 -1.79 -3.13 -18.33
CA PHE A 387 -1.53 -2.64 -16.98
C PHE A 387 -0.86 -1.26 -17.10
N ASP A 388 -1.41 -0.27 -16.41
CA ASP A 388 -1.06 1.16 -16.60
C ASP A 388 -1.33 1.90 -15.28
N ALA A 389 -2.01 3.06 -15.30
CA ALA A 389 -2.30 3.84 -14.11
C ALA A 389 -3.70 3.62 -13.52
N ILE A 390 -3.82 3.93 -12.23
CA ILE A 390 -5.11 4.16 -11.55
C ILE A 390 -5.21 5.58 -11.03
N ARG A 391 -6.42 6.10 -10.89
CA ARG A 391 -6.67 7.39 -10.26
C ARG A 391 -7.89 7.31 -9.36
N ILE A 392 -7.71 7.71 -8.12
CA ILE A 392 -8.78 7.86 -7.14
C ILE A 392 -9.06 9.35 -6.97
N LYS A 393 -10.29 9.77 -7.28
CA LYS A 393 -10.68 11.18 -7.15
C LYS A 393 -11.97 11.30 -6.35
N PRO A 394 -12.16 12.37 -5.55
CA PRO A 394 -13.42 12.57 -4.84
C PRO A 394 -14.59 12.47 -5.83
N SER A 395 -15.55 11.60 -5.53
CA SER A 395 -16.71 11.38 -6.40
C SER A 395 -17.45 12.70 -6.59
N THR A 396 -17.53 13.14 -7.84
CA THR A 396 -18.33 14.33 -8.21
C THR A 396 -19.78 13.97 -8.51
N THR A 397 -20.08 12.67 -8.58
CA THR A 397 -21.39 12.06 -8.76
C THR A 397 -21.90 11.56 -7.43
N SER A 398 -22.46 12.46 -6.62
CA SER A 398 -23.28 12.06 -5.46
C SER A 398 -24.64 11.55 -5.95
N SER A 399 -24.66 10.38 -6.58
CA SER A 399 -25.84 9.51 -6.53
C SER A 399 -25.83 8.84 -5.17
N ILE A 400 -26.60 9.41 -4.24
CA ILE A 400 -27.08 8.62 -3.11
C ILE A 400 -27.77 7.40 -3.71
N ASN A 401 -27.18 6.22 -3.55
CA ASN A 401 -27.87 4.95 -3.70
C ASN A 401 -28.54 4.65 -2.36
N PRO A 402 -29.83 4.96 -2.15
CA PRO A 402 -30.57 4.25 -1.12
C PRO A 402 -30.66 2.80 -1.60
N THR A 403 -30.24 1.88 -0.73
CA THR A 403 -30.43 0.44 -0.85
C THR A 403 -31.64 0.06 -1.71
N GLY A 404 -31.39 -0.57 -2.86
CA GLY A 404 -32.39 -1.31 -3.63
C GLY A 404 -32.61 -0.87 -5.08
N SER A 405 -32.23 -1.78 -5.99
CA SER A 405 -32.88 -2.07 -7.27
C SER A 405 -32.72 -1.09 -8.45
N ASN A 406 -32.12 -1.64 -9.51
CA ASN A 406 -32.49 -1.55 -10.94
C ASN A 406 -32.75 -0.17 -11.57
N SER A 407 -32.03 0.06 -12.68
CA SER A 407 -32.41 0.87 -13.84
C SER A 407 -33.63 1.79 -13.72
N ASN A 408 -33.46 3.09 -14.01
CA ASN A 408 -34.29 3.75 -15.03
C ASN A 408 -33.91 5.22 -15.30
N GLN A 409 -33.81 5.52 -16.60
CA GLN A 409 -33.99 6.84 -17.16
C GLN A 409 -35.35 7.45 -16.73
N TYR A 410 -35.45 8.79 -16.75
CA TYR A 410 -36.66 9.63 -16.56
C TYR A 410 -37.01 10.13 -15.13
N GLY A 411 -36.20 11.04 -14.57
CA GLY A 411 -36.57 11.80 -13.36
C GLY A 411 -37.60 12.94 -13.59
N LYS A 412 -38.49 13.17 -12.62
CA LYS A 412 -39.47 14.30 -12.52
C LYS A 412 -38.84 15.65 -12.12
N ILE A 413 -37.64 15.63 -11.53
CA ILE A 413 -36.89 16.83 -11.11
C ILE A 413 -35.64 16.95 -11.98
N LYS A 414 -35.31 18.17 -12.40
CA LYS A 414 -34.04 18.49 -13.07
C LYS A 414 -33.32 19.61 -12.32
N LEU A 415 -32.19 19.28 -11.69
CA LEU A 415 -31.34 20.25 -11.01
C LEU A 415 -30.45 21.02 -12.01
N GLY A 416 -30.61 22.34 -12.05
CA GLY A 416 -29.90 23.29 -12.91
C GLY A 416 -28.60 23.82 -12.29
N SER A 417 -28.05 24.89 -12.84
CA SER A 417 -26.80 25.49 -12.37
C SER A 417 -26.93 26.10 -10.96
N ALA A 418 -25.82 26.06 -10.21
CA ALA A 418 -25.62 26.81 -8.98
C ALA A 418 -24.62 27.93 -9.28
N SER A 419 -25.04 29.19 -9.17
CA SER A 419 -24.23 30.35 -9.57
C SER A 419 -24.48 31.56 -8.66
N PRO A 420 -23.43 32.29 -8.26
CA PRO A 420 -22.01 31.97 -8.46
C PRO A 420 -21.59 30.73 -7.65
N ASN A 421 -20.59 29.98 -8.12
CA ASN A 421 -20.00 28.86 -7.39
C ASN A 421 -18.52 28.71 -7.80
N PRO A 422 -17.55 29.04 -6.92
CA PRO A 422 -17.70 29.45 -5.51
C PRO A 422 -18.46 30.77 -5.30
N PHE A 423 -19.02 30.98 -4.10
CA PHE A 423 -19.74 32.21 -3.73
C PHE A 423 -19.27 32.77 -2.38
N ASN A 424 -19.42 34.09 -2.19
CA ASN A 424 -19.03 34.79 -0.97
C ASN A 424 -20.14 35.61 -0.29
N SER A 425 -21.30 35.75 -0.92
CA SER A 425 -22.45 36.48 -0.38
C SER A 425 -23.73 35.65 -0.48
N SER A 426 -24.07 35.19 -1.67
CA SER A 426 -25.21 34.29 -1.87
C SER A 426 -25.00 33.43 -3.12
N ILE A 427 -25.59 32.24 -3.11
CA ILE A 427 -25.68 31.34 -4.27
C ILE A 427 -27.13 31.18 -4.70
N PHE A 428 -27.34 31.06 -6.01
CA PHE A 428 -28.65 30.79 -6.61
C PHE A 428 -28.63 29.44 -7.32
N ILE A 429 -29.58 28.57 -7.00
CA ILE A 429 -29.66 27.20 -7.50
C ILE A 429 -30.98 27.02 -8.24
N ASN A 430 -30.88 26.82 -9.55
CA ASN A 430 -32.05 26.60 -10.40
C ASN A 430 -32.47 25.12 -10.32
N TYR A 431 -33.78 24.84 -10.28
CA TYR A 431 -34.31 23.48 -10.45
C TYR A 431 -35.66 23.53 -11.16
N GLU A 432 -36.01 22.46 -11.88
CA GLU A 432 -37.24 22.36 -12.68
C GLU A 432 -38.04 21.12 -12.27
N LEU A 433 -39.33 21.33 -12.04
CA LEU A 433 -40.31 20.27 -11.77
C LEU A 433 -41.17 20.02 -13.01
N LYS A 434 -41.23 18.76 -13.46
CA LYS A 434 -42.10 18.36 -14.59
C LYS A 434 -43.59 18.30 -14.22
N SER A 435 -43.91 18.10 -12.94
CA SER A 435 -45.28 18.03 -12.41
C SER A 435 -45.30 18.59 -10.98
N SER A 436 -46.45 19.07 -10.51
CA SER A 436 -46.58 19.57 -9.14
C SER A 436 -46.27 18.48 -8.12
N ALA A 437 -45.48 18.78 -7.09
CA ALA A 437 -45.05 17.80 -6.10
C ALA A 437 -44.66 18.43 -4.75
N ASN A 438 -44.56 17.62 -3.70
CA ASN A 438 -43.93 18.04 -2.44
C ASN A 438 -42.41 17.99 -2.61
N VAL A 439 -41.72 19.05 -2.20
CA VAL A 439 -40.27 19.21 -2.37
C VAL A 439 -39.62 19.55 -1.04
N GLN A 440 -38.59 18.81 -0.65
CA GLN A 440 -37.67 19.20 0.40
C GLN A 440 -36.38 19.71 -0.24
N VAL A 441 -35.90 20.88 0.18
CA VAL A 441 -34.56 21.36 -0.15
C VAL A 441 -33.73 21.48 1.11
N SER A 442 -32.46 21.15 1.05
CA SER A 442 -31.57 21.17 2.21
C SER A 442 -30.13 21.52 1.84
N VAL A 443 -29.40 22.12 2.78
CA VAL A 443 -27.96 22.32 2.68
C VAL A 443 -27.30 21.55 3.81
N HIS A 444 -26.29 20.76 3.49
CA HIS A 444 -25.51 19.97 4.44
C HIS A 444 -24.04 20.37 4.40
N SER A 445 -23.34 20.25 5.53
CA SER A 445 -21.87 20.32 5.55
C SER A 445 -21.27 19.09 4.87
N ILE A 446 -19.96 19.13 4.61
CA ILE A 446 -19.20 17.98 4.12
C ILE A 446 -19.34 16.73 5.01
N SER A 447 -19.53 16.90 6.32
CA SER A 447 -19.76 15.82 7.29
C SER A 447 -21.21 15.30 7.34
N GLY A 448 -22.08 15.71 6.40
CA GLY A 448 -23.49 15.31 6.36
C GLY A 448 -24.39 16.01 7.40
N LYS A 449 -23.86 16.92 8.21
CA LYS A 449 -24.65 17.69 9.18
C LYS A 449 -25.58 18.65 8.44
N GLU A 450 -26.88 18.56 8.72
CA GLU A 450 -27.87 19.49 8.18
C GLU A 450 -27.60 20.92 8.69
N ILE A 451 -27.36 21.84 7.75
CA ILE A 451 -27.18 23.28 7.98
C ILE A 451 -28.53 23.99 7.96
N LEU A 452 -29.35 23.65 6.97
CA LEU A 452 -30.72 24.11 6.82
C LEU A 452 -31.53 23.10 6.01
N SER A 453 -32.83 23.03 6.26
CA SER A 453 -33.79 22.31 5.44
C SER A 453 -35.10 23.10 5.32
N LYS A 454 -35.77 22.97 4.19
CA LYS A 454 -37.06 23.61 3.90
C LYS A 454 -37.96 22.66 3.14
N ASN A 455 -39.12 22.36 3.74
CA ASN A 455 -40.18 21.59 3.12
C ASN A 455 -41.16 22.53 2.41
N ILE A 456 -41.48 22.23 1.16
CA ILE A 456 -42.36 22.99 0.29
C ILE A 456 -43.46 22.04 -0.20
N ASN A 457 -44.65 22.19 0.36
CA ASN A 457 -45.79 21.34 0.00
C ASN A 457 -46.45 21.85 -1.29
N SER A 458 -46.82 20.92 -2.17
CA SER A 458 -47.59 21.21 -3.40
C SER A 458 -46.95 22.27 -4.32
N LEU A 459 -45.62 22.22 -4.50
CA LEU A 459 -44.91 23.12 -5.40
C LEU A 459 -45.33 22.84 -6.86
N LEU A 460 -45.75 23.87 -7.59
CA LEU A 460 -46.25 23.73 -8.97
C LEU A 460 -45.15 23.30 -9.95
N ALA A 461 -45.55 22.64 -11.05
CA ALA A 461 -44.66 22.38 -12.19
C ALA A 461 -44.05 23.69 -12.74
N GLY A 462 -42.79 23.63 -13.18
CA GLY A 462 -42.06 24.78 -13.72
C GLY A 462 -40.66 24.95 -13.14
N LYS A 463 -40.01 26.07 -13.49
CA LYS A 463 -38.67 26.44 -13.01
C LYS A 463 -38.76 27.19 -11.68
N HIS A 464 -37.88 26.84 -10.77
CA HIS A 464 -37.79 27.38 -9.43
C HIS A 464 -36.36 27.77 -9.09
N LEU A 465 -36.22 28.67 -8.13
CA LEU A 465 -34.95 29.21 -7.68
C LEU A 465 -34.83 29.05 -6.17
N PHE A 466 -33.76 28.40 -5.72
CA PHE A 466 -33.36 28.39 -4.31
C PHE A 466 -32.18 29.37 -4.11
N SER A 467 -32.15 30.05 -2.96
CA SER A 467 -31.06 30.95 -2.60
C SER A 467 -30.57 30.65 -1.19
N TRP A 468 -29.26 30.72 -1.01
CA TRP A 468 -28.59 30.56 0.28
C TRP A 468 -27.46 31.58 0.44
N ASP A 469 -27.35 32.16 1.63
CA ASP A 469 -26.44 33.26 1.97
C ASP A 469 -25.26 32.82 2.87
N GLY A 470 -25.05 31.51 3.01
CA GLY A 470 -23.97 30.98 3.85
C GLY A 470 -24.32 30.85 5.34
N LYS A 471 -25.59 31.05 5.74
CA LYS A 471 -26.02 30.97 7.15
C LYS A 471 -26.74 29.68 7.49
N ASN A 472 -26.64 29.26 8.75
CA ASN A 472 -27.37 28.11 9.27
C ASN A 472 -28.80 28.48 9.70
N LYS A 473 -29.59 27.49 10.14
CA LYS A 473 -30.96 27.68 10.65
C LYS A 473 -31.12 28.69 11.81
N LEU A 474 -30.03 29.01 12.53
CA LEU A 474 -30.01 29.99 13.62
C LEU A 474 -29.57 31.39 13.15
N GLY A 475 -29.29 31.58 11.85
CA GLY A 475 -28.81 32.83 11.28
C GLY A 475 -27.33 33.10 11.51
N SER A 476 -26.56 32.12 12.00
CA SER A 476 -25.11 32.25 12.18
C SER A 476 -24.36 31.90 10.89
N ASP A 477 -23.28 32.62 10.61
CA ASP A 477 -22.43 32.36 9.44
C ASP A 477 -21.75 30.99 9.56
N CYS A 478 -21.81 30.21 8.49
CA CYS A 478 -21.10 28.94 8.41
C CYS A 478 -19.61 29.19 8.09
N PRO A 479 -18.68 28.27 8.41
CA PRO A 479 -17.29 28.40 8.00
C PRO A 479 -17.13 28.36 6.47
N SER A 480 -16.07 28.96 5.93
CA SER A 480 -15.71 28.72 4.53
C SER A 480 -15.46 27.24 4.31
N GLY A 481 -15.95 26.69 3.21
CA GLY A 481 -15.86 25.26 2.96
C GLY A 481 -16.86 24.76 1.95
N VAL A 482 -16.89 23.43 1.82
CA VAL A 482 -17.76 22.72 0.90
C VAL A 482 -19.07 22.38 1.60
N TYR A 483 -20.17 22.65 0.90
CA TYR A 483 -21.53 22.28 1.30
C TYR A 483 -22.23 21.55 0.16
N PHE A 484 -23.30 20.84 0.48
CA PHE A 484 -24.12 20.14 -0.49
C PHE A 484 -25.56 20.65 -0.42
N PHE A 485 -26.05 21.22 -1.52
CA PHE A 485 -27.47 21.43 -1.70
C PHE A 485 -28.11 20.12 -2.17
N SER A 486 -29.20 19.72 -1.55
CA SER A 486 -30.00 18.59 -1.99
C SER A 486 -31.47 18.97 -2.16
N ILE A 487 -32.13 18.31 -3.09
CA ILE A 487 -33.55 18.43 -3.38
C ILE A 487 -34.17 17.04 -3.45
N THR A 488 -35.30 16.85 -2.78
CA THR A 488 -36.03 15.58 -2.71
C THR A 488 -37.49 15.81 -3.04
N SER A 489 -38.06 14.96 -3.90
CA SER A 489 -39.50 14.88 -4.13
C SER A 489 -39.91 13.45 -4.41
N ASP A 490 -40.95 12.98 -3.72
CA ASP A 490 -41.40 11.58 -3.74
C ASP A 490 -40.24 10.61 -3.42
N ALA A 491 -39.71 9.91 -4.42
CA ALA A 491 -38.58 8.98 -4.35
C ALA A 491 -37.33 9.45 -5.12
N ILE A 492 -37.32 10.69 -5.60
CA ILE A 492 -36.21 11.25 -6.40
C ILE A 492 -35.39 12.19 -5.53
N TYR A 493 -34.10 11.89 -5.44
CA TYR A 493 -33.09 12.70 -4.78
C TYR A 493 -32.10 13.25 -5.81
N GLN A 494 -31.80 14.54 -5.76
CA GLN A 494 -30.71 15.15 -6.51
C GLN A 494 -29.91 16.08 -5.61
N SER A 495 -28.60 16.18 -5.84
CA SER A 495 -27.73 17.06 -5.06
C SER A 495 -26.73 17.81 -5.93
N LYS A 496 -26.14 18.87 -5.38
CA LYS A 496 -25.12 19.70 -6.02
C LYS A 496 -24.17 20.28 -4.99
N LYS A 497 -22.87 20.11 -5.23
CA LYS A 497 -21.79 20.73 -4.46
C LYS A 497 -21.82 22.24 -4.63
N ILE A 498 -21.71 22.97 -3.52
CA ILE A 498 -21.63 24.43 -3.47
C ILE A 498 -20.46 24.83 -2.56
N VAL A 499 -19.65 25.78 -2.98
CA VAL A 499 -18.42 26.20 -2.29
C VAL A 499 -18.60 27.61 -1.74
N TYR A 500 -18.56 27.75 -0.42
CA TYR A 500 -18.68 29.02 0.27
C TYR A 500 -17.30 29.54 0.69
N LEU A 501 -16.98 30.77 0.28
CA LEU A 501 -15.74 31.47 0.62
C LEU A 501 -16.10 32.76 1.37
N LYS A 502 -15.45 33.03 2.50
CA LYS A 502 -15.69 34.27 3.25
C LYS A 502 -14.90 35.43 2.68
#